data_AF-A0A497LKJ7-F1
#
_entry.id   AF-A0A497LKJ7-F1
#
_cell.length_a   1.000
_cell.length_b   1.000
_cell.length_c   1.000
_cell.angle_alpha   90.00
_cell.angle_beta   90.00
_cell.angle_gamma   90.00
#
_symmetry.space_group_name_H-M   'P 1'
#
loop_
_entity.id
_entity.type
_entity.pdbx_description
1 polymer ?
#
loop_
_entity_poly.entity_id
_entity_poly.type
_entity_poly.pdbx_seq_one_letter_code
_entity_poly.pdbx_strand_id
1 'polypeptide(L)'
;MEYVKVKAKSLLNRLKRRDDWYKCAYTLNPYRGCQFACPYCYDVAQQWRGQYHAKSSEVAWKIFVKENAVERLREELRGKPRDIVAIGSATDPYQLAEEKFEVT
;
A
#
# COMPACT_ATOMS: atom_id res chain seq x y z
N MET A 1 14.05 -5.00 -12.17
CA MET A 1 12.82 -4.63 -11.43
C MET A 1 11.64 -5.20 -12.19
N GLU A 2 10.83 -6.03 -11.55
CA GLU A 2 9.61 -6.61 -12.12
C GLU A 2 8.40 -5.81 -11.61
N TYR A 3 7.52 -5.39 -12.52
CA TYR A 3 6.26 -4.74 -12.18
C TYR A 3 5.10 -5.65 -12.57
N VAL A 4 4.21 -5.94 -11.62
CA VAL A 4 3.01 -6.76 -11.84
C VAL A 4 1.78 -5.90 -11.62
N LYS A 5 1.03 -5.66 -12.69
CA LYS A 5 -0.27 -4.99 -12.59
C LYS A 5 -1.28 -5.93 -11.97
N VAL A 6 -1.98 -5.45 -10.95
CA VAL A 6 -3.04 -6.20 -10.25
C VAL A 6 -4.28 -5.33 -10.10
N LYS A 7 -5.44 -5.96 -10.16
CA LYS A 7 -6.70 -5.32 -9.79
C LYS A 7 -6.99 -5.57 -8.32
N ALA A 8 -7.01 -4.50 -7.54
CA ALA A 8 -7.36 -4.55 -6.14
C ALA A 8 -8.88 -4.69 -5.97
N LYS A 9 -9.29 -5.57 -5.05
CA LYS A 9 -10.69 -5.69 -4.61
C LYS A 9 -11.12 -4.52 -3.73
N SER A 10 -10.16 -3.97 -2.97
CA SER A 10 -10.36 -2.81 -2.10
C SER A 10 -9.05 -2.00 -1.98
N LEU A 11 -9.17 -0.68 -1.87
CA LEU A 11 -8.04 0.24 -1.68
C LEU A 11 -7.96 0.79 -0.26
N LEU A 12 -9.11 1.10 0.35
CA LEU A 12 -9.23 1.60 1.70
C LEU A 12 -9.36 0.47 2.72
N ASN A 13 -8.35 0.32 3.57
CA ASN A 13 -8.42 -0.56 4.72
C ASN A 13 -8.82 0.23 5.98
N ARG A 14 -9.86 -0.20 6.70
CA ARG A 14 -10.31 0.43 7.95
C ARG A 14 -9.54 -0.15 9.14
N LEU A 15 -9.00 0.73 9.99
CA LEU A 15 -8.34 0.33 11.22
C LEU A 15 -9.38 -0.16 12.26
N LYS A 16 -8.99 -1.14 13.07
CA LYS A 16 -9.85 -1.65 14.18
C LYS A 16 -10.13 -0.57 15.22
N ARG A 17 -9.13 0.30 15.46
CA ARG A 17 -9.20 1.46 16.34
C ARG A 17 -8.59 2.65 15.60
N ARG A 18 -9.12 3.84 15.82
CA ARG A 18 -8.53 5.08 15.29
C ARG A 18 -7.13 5.24 15.86
N ASP A 19 -6.18 5.54 14.99
CA ASP A 19 -4.79 5.72 15.40
C ASP A 19 -4.67 6.91 16.36
N ASP A 20 -3.93 6.74 17.46
CA ASP A 20 -3.87 7.76 18.50
C ASP A 20 -2.91 8.90 18.15
N TRP A 21 -1.93 8.69 17.28
CA TRP A 21 -0.93 9.70 16.89
C TRP A 21 -1.37 10.48 15.66
N TYR A 22 -1.65 9.78 14.58
CA TYR A 22 -1.99 10.34 13.27
C TYR A 22 -3.49 10.56 13.11
N LYS A 23 -4.30 10.10 14.07
CA LYS A 23 -5.76 10.26 14.07
C LYS A 23 -6.43 9.68 12.81
N CYS A 24 -5.77 8.77 12.11
CA CYS A 24 -6.34 8.11 10.94
C CYS A 24 -7.28 6.97 11.34
N ALA A 25 -8.34 6.79 10.56
CA ALA A 25 -9.23 5.63 10.69
C ALA A 25 -9.05 4.64 9.53
N TYR A 26 -8.32 5.06 8.50
CA TYR A 26 -8.10 4.31 7.26
C TYR A 26 -6.64 4.31 6.87
N THR A 27 -6.24 3.25 6.18
CA THR A 27 -4.93 3.11 5.53
C THR A 27 -5.13 2.81 4.05
N LEU A 28 -4.21 3.28 3.21
CA LEU A 28 -4.20 3.04 1.78
C LEU A 28 -2.77 2.81 1.31
N ASN A 29 -2.60 1.81 0.43
CA ASN A 29 -1.32 1.46 -0.16
C ASN A 29 -1.55 1.27 -1.67
N PRO A 30 -1.08 2.18 -2.55
CA PRO A 30 -1.26 2.07 -4.02
C PRO A 30 -0.46 0.91 -4.61
N TYR A 31 0.67 0.59 -3.97
CA TYR A 31 1.57 -0.48 -4.36
C TYR A 31 1.56 -1.62 -3.33
N ARG A 32 2.24 -2.72 -3.69
CA ARG A 32 2.71 -3.74 -2.75
C ARG A 32 4.14 -4.10 -3.12
N GLY A 33 5.00 -4.23 -2.11
CA GLY A 33 6.45 -4.19 -2.30
C GLY A 33 6.96 -2.75 -2.32
N CYS A 34 8.24 -2.57 -2.08
CA CYS A 34 8.85 -1.24 -1.98
C CYS A 34 10.27 -1.26 -2.53
N GLN A 35 10.55 -0.42 -3.53
CA GLN A 35 11.86 -0.37 -4.21
C GLN A 35 13.00 0.12 -3.31
N PHE A 36 12.70 0.75 -2.17
CA PHE A 36 13.71 1.26 -1.24
C PHE A 36 14.44 0.16 -0.46
N ALA A 37 13.84 -1.02 -0.30
CA ALA A 37 14.47 -2.18 0.33
C ALA A 37 15.12 -1.90 1.70
N CYS A 38 14.54 -1.00 2.49
CA CYS A 38 15.17 -0.51 3.72
C CYS A 38 15.51 -1.67 4.68
N PRO A 39 16.72 -1.73 5.24
CA PRO A 39 17.13 -2.83 6.13
C PRO A 39 16.33 -2.89 7.44
N TYR A 40 15.69 -1.78 7.81
CA TYR A 40 14.82 -1.63 8.98
C TYR A 40 13.32 -1.75 8.64
N CYS A 41 12.96 -2.16 7.42
CA CYS A 41 11.56 -2.21 7.00
C CYS A 41 10.75 -3.21 7.83
N TYR A 42 9.74 -2.71 8.53
CA TYR A 42 8.90 -3.54 9.38
C TYR A 42 8.03 -4.52 8.57
N ASP A 43 7.63 -4.16 7.35
CA ASP A 43 6.79 -4.99 6.46
C ASP A 43 7.53 -6.28 6.02
N VAL A 44 8.86 -6.22 6.00
CA VAL A 44 9.74 -7.34 5.65
C VAL A 44 10.05 -8.23 6.86
N ALA A 45 9.83 -7.74 8.08
CA ALA A 45 10.01 -8.49 9.31
C ALA A 45 9.02 -9.66 9.39
N GLN A 46 9.49 -10.84 9.84
CA GLN A 46 8.74 -12.11 9.76
C GLN A 46 7.32 -12.03 10.36
N GLN A 47 7.12 -11.23 11.40
CA GLN A 47 5.85 -11.05 12.10
C GLN A 47 4.76 -10.33 11.27
N TRP A 48 5.13 -9.60 10.22
CA TRP A 48 4.20 -8.83 9.38
C TRP A 48 4.06 -9.40 7.95
N ARG A 49 4.75 -10.51 7.63
CA ARG A 49 4.81 -11.10 6.28
C ARG A 49 3.49 -11.62 5.70
N GLY A 50 2.43 -11.76 6.49
CA GLY A 50 1.12 -12.23 6.02
C GLY A 50 1.22 -13.50 5.15
N GLN A 51 0.28 -13.68 4.21
CA GLN A 51 0.25 -14.83 3.28
C GLN A 51 1.25 -14.75 2.11
N TYR A 52 2.01 -13.67 1.99
CA TYR A 52 2.97 -13.51 0.89
C TYR A 52 4.38 -13.74 1.43
N HIS A 53 4.80 -15.00 1.34
CA HIS A 53 6.13 -15.52 1.68
C HIS A 53 7.24 -14.96 0.76
N ALA A 54 7.30 -13.64 0.56
CA ALA A 54 8.41 -13.02 -0.12
C ALA A 54 9.59 -12.94 0.85
N LYS A 55 10.73 -13.52 0.47
CA LYS A 55 12.01 -13.25 1.17
C LYS A 55 12.29 -11.75 1.08
N SER A 56 13.03 -11.18 2.02
CA SER A 56 13.40 -9.75 2.02
C SER A 56 13.98 -9.28 0.68
N SER A 57 14.70 -10.17 0.00
CA SER A 57 15.19 -9.96 -1.36
C SER A 57 14.07 -9.76 -2.37
N GLU A 58 12.99 -10.53 -2.33
CA GLU A 58 11.92 -10.53 -3.35
C GLU A 58 10.99 -9.31 -3.24
N VAL A 59 10.81 -8.75 -2.03
CA VAL A 59 9.93 -7.58 -1.78
C VAL A 59 10.45 -6.31 -2.47
N ALA A 60 11.76 -6.22 -2.68
CA ALA A 60 12.42 -5.09 -3.34
C ALA A 60 12.40 -5.19 -4.87
N TRP A 61 12.51 -6.41 -5.43
CA TRP A 61 12.67 -6.60 -6.88
C TRP A 61 11.35 -6.77 -7.64
N LYS A 62 10.24 -6.95 -6.92
CA LYS A 62 8.90 -7.19 -7.49
C LYS A 62 7.86 -6.26 -6.86
N ILE A 63 7.36 -5.31 -7.66
CA ILE A 63 6.35 -4.34 -7.24
C ILE A 63 5.02 -4.69 -7.87
N PHE A 64 3.98 -4.84 -7.05
CA PHE A 64 2.62 -4.99 -7.54
C PHE A 64 1.95 -3.62 -7.58
N VAL A 65 1.49 -3.23 -8.76
CA VAL A 65 0.84 -1.96 -9.02
C VAL A 65 -0.66 -2.19 -9.02
N LYS A 66 -1.40 -1.52 -8.13
CA LYS A 66 -2.87 -1.58 -8.15
C LYS A 66 -3.38 -0.66 -9.26
N GLU A 67 -3.44 -1.16 -10.48
CA GLU A 67 -3.75 -0.36 -11.68
C GLU A 67 -5.13 0.30 -11.63
N ASN A 68 -6.05 -0.26 -10.85
CA ASN A 68 -7.40 0.27 -10.65
C ASN A 68 -7.53 1.14 -9.39
N ALA A 69 -6.42 1.63 -8.83
CA ALA A 69 -6.41 2.35 -7.55
C ALA A 69 -7.36 3.56 -7.54
N VAL A 70 -7.29 4.39 -8.58
CA VAL A 70 -8.08 5.62 -8.69
C VAL A 70 -9.58 5.32 -8.82
N GLU A 71 -9.97 4.40 -9.72
CA GLU A 71 -11.38 4.08 -9.89
C GLU A 71 -11.96 3.39 -8.67
N ARG A 72 -11.23 2.45 -8.05
CA ARG A 72 -11.68 1.78 -6.82
C ARG A 72 -11.82 2.78 -5.67
N LEU A 73 -10.85 3.67 -5.48
CA LEU A 73 -10.92 4.67 -4.41
C LEU A 73 -12.13 5.60 -4.60
N ARG A 74 -12.39 6.06 -5.83
CA ARG A 74 -13.58 6.88 -6.13
C ARG A 74 -14.88 6.16 -5.79
N GLU A 75 -14.99 4.87 -6.11
CA GLU A 75 -16.16 4.06 -5.75
C GLU A 75 -16.28 3.88 -4.24
N GLU A 76 -15.18 3.55 -3.55
CA GLU A 76 -15.17 3.31 -2.11
C GLU A 76 -15.47 4.57 -1.30
N LEU A 77 -15.11 5.76 -1.78
CA LEU A 77 -15.38 7.02 -1.10
C LEU A 77 -16.85 7.46 -1.19
N ARG A 78 -17.66 6.89 -2.10
CA ARG A 78 -19.08 7.25 -2.25
C ARG A 78 -19.84 6.95 -0.96
N GLY A 79 -20.45 7.98 -0.37
CA GLY A 79 -21.25 7.85 0.84
C GLY A 79 -20.46 7.59 2.13
N LYS A 80 -19.12 7.63 2.09
CA LYS A 80 -18.30 7.57 3.32
C LYS A 80 -18.20 8.96 3.96
N PRO A 81 -18.19 9.04 5.31
CA PRO A 81 -17.90 10.30 5.99
C PRO A 81 -16.46 10.73 5.72
N ARG A 82 -16.19 12.04 5.87
CA ARG A 82 -14.84 12.58 5.83
C ARG A 82 -14.05 12.07 7.03
N ASP A 83 -12.86 11.55 6.79
CA ASP A 83 -11.91 11.12 7.82
C ASP A 83 -10.48 11.16 7.28
N ILE A 84 -9.50 10.85 8.12
CA ILE A 84 -8.08 10.86 7.79
C ILE A 84 -7.66 9.47 7.27
N VAL A 85 -7.00 9.45 6.11
CA VAL A 85 -6.41 8.27 5.49
C VAL A 85 -4.89 8.37 5.57
N ALA A 86 -4.26 7.40 6.23
CA ALA A 86 -2.81 7.25 6.18
C ALA A 86 -2.42 6.53 4.89
N ILE A 87 -1.74 7.25 3.99
CA ILE A 87 -1.18 6.67 2.79
C ILE A 87 0.22 6.14 3.08
N GLY A 88 0.56 4.98 2.51
CA GLY A 88 1.91 4.44 2.61
C GLY A 88 2.22 3.75 3.94
N SER A 89 1.19 3.17 4.57
CA SER A 89 1.38 2.40 5.80
C SER A 89 2.39 1.26 5.61
N ALA A 90 2.22 0.41 4.59
CA ALA A 90 3.02 -0.80 4.38
C ALA A 90 4.04 -0.71 3.24
N THR A 91 3.92 0.31 2.38
CA THR A 91 4.80 0.53 1.22
C THR A 91 4.95 2.02 1.02
N ASP A 92 6.04 2.44 0.38
CA ASP A 92 6.18 3.84 0.00
C ASP A 92 5.33 4.14 -1.25
N PRO A 93 4.41 5.11 -1.18
CA PRO A 93 3.55 5.47 -2.30
C PRO A 93 4.28 6.29 -3.37
N TYR A 94 5.43 6.90 -3.05
CA TYR A 94 6.20 7.75 -3.94
C TYR A 94 7.55 7.12 -4.31
N GLN A 95 7.61 5.79 -4.34
CA GLN A 95 8.75 5.05 -4.85
C GLN A 95 8.94 5.27 -6.36
N LEU A 96 10.09 4.87 -6.92
CA LEU A 96 10.42 5.04 -8.35
C LEU A 96 9.38 4.47 -9.32
N ALA A 97 8.50 3.57 -8.88
CA ALA A 97 7.37 3.07 -9.67
C ALA A 97 6.39 4.20 -10.03
N GLU A 98 6.24 5.21 -9.17
CA GLU A 98 5.31 6.32 -9.36
C GLU A 98 5.61 7.11 -10.64
N GLU A 99 6.89 7.28 -11.00
CA GLU A 99 7.32 7.91 -12.27
C GLU A 99 6.73 7.23 -13.52
N LYS A 100 6.37 5.94 -13.41
CA LYS A 100 5.87 5.14 -14.54
C LYS A 100 4.38 4.87 -14.50
N PHE A 101 3.81 4.74 -13.30
CA PHE A 101 2.45 4.23 -13.14
C PHE A 101 1.45 5.30 -12.73
N GLU A 102 1.89 6.42 -12.14
CA GLU A 102 1.04 7.58 -11.84
C GLU A 102 -0.28 7.18 -11.13
N VAL A 103 -0.19 6.25 -10.16
CA VAL A 103 -1.36 5.75 -9.42
C VAL A 103 -1.57 6.47 -8.09
N THR A 104 -0.70 7.42 -7.75
CA THR A 104 -0.78 8.25 -6.55
C THR A 104 -0.75 9.73 -6.88
#